data_AF-A0A969WG07-F1
#
_entry.id   AF-A0A969WG07-F1
#
_cell.length_a   1.000
_cell.length_b   1.000
_cell.length_c   1.000
_cell.angle_alpha   90.00
_cell.angle_beta   90.00
_cell.angle_gamma   90.00
#
_symmetry.space_group_name_H-M   'P 1'
#
loop_
_entity.id
_entity.type
_entity.pdbx_description
1 polymer ?
#
loop_
_entity_poly.entity_id
_entity_poly.type
_entity_poly.pdbx_seq_one_letter_code
_entity_poly.pdbx_strand_id
1 'polypeptide(L)'
;MFDRLRRLMDSVFGAILGGACYGSWACFVNWSAGQDVAIRIGFTHFLMSTGLTLAGVKIMNFLFRLGRTPRLGACIAFSGSMAFTYTLLISVHHLIGTPHILITLAPGFIPTVSFCTVYPLLLLRQSRQERIAASHTEVADEVAPVIR
;
A
#
# COMPACT_ATOMS: atom_id res chain seq x y z
N MET A 1 -18.73 -4.80 -11.79
CA MET A 1 -17.36 -4.89 -12.38
C MET A 1 -16.29 -4.50 -11.37
N PHE A 2 -16.45 -3.37 -10.67
CA PHE A 2 -15.54 -2.91 -9.60
C PHE A 2 -15.32 -3.93 -8.46
N ASP A 3 -16.35 -4.67 -8.02
CA ASP A 3 -16.20 -5.64 -6.91
C ASP A 3 -15.43 -6.92 -7.27
N ARG A 4 -15.32 -7.25 -8.57
CA ARG A 4 -14.49 -8.38 -9.03
C ARG A 4 -13.04 -7.95 -9.16
N LEU A 5 -12.79 -6.74 -9.68
CA LEU A 5 -11.45 -6.16 -9.77
C LEU A 5 -10.85 -5.94 -8.36
N ARG A 6 -11.65 -5.45 -7.41
CA ARG A 6 -11.23 -5.29 -6.02
C ARG A 6 -10.88 -6.64 -5.36
N ARG A 7 -11.73 -7.66 -5.52
CA ARG A 7 -11.43 -9.02 -5.04
C ARG A 7 -10.19 -9.63 -5.68
N LEU A 8 -9.92 -9.33 -6.95
CA LEU A 8 -8.70 -9.76 -7.64
C LEU A 8 -7.46 -9.03 -7.10
N MET A 9 -7.54 -7.71 -6.89
CA MET A 9 -6.47 -6.90 -6.29
C MET A 9 -6.17 -7.30 -4.84
N ASP A 10 -7.20 -7.69 -4.08
CA ASP A 10 -7.06 -8.19 -2.70
C ASP A 10 -6.65 -9.68 -2.65
N SER A 11 -6.49 -10.34 -3.80
CA SER A 11 -6.13 -11.76 -3.87
C SER A 11 -4.62 -11.98 -4.03
N VAL A 12 -4.16 -13.12 -3.53
CA VAL A 12 -2.78 -13.60 -3.75
C VAL A 12 -2.45 -13.67 -5.25
N PHE A 13 -3.44 -14.03 -6.08
CA PHE A 13 -3.26 -14.07 -7.52
C PHE A 13 -2.98 -12.69 -8.12
N GLY A 14 -3.73 -11.66 -7.69
CA GLY A 14 -3.49 -10.28 -8.12
C GLY A 14 -2.12 -9.77 -7.70
N ALA A 15 -1.67 -10.12 -6.49
CA ALA A 15 -0.34 -9.80 -6.00
C ALA A 15 0.77 -10.46 -6.84
N ILE A 16 0.62 -11.75 -7.17
CA ILE A 16 1.57 -12.48 -8.03
C ILE A 16 1.58 -11.89 -9.44
N LEU A 17 0.42 -11.61 -10.03
CA LEU A 17 0.33 -11.07 -11.38
C LEU A 17 0.94 -9.66 -11.46
N GLY A 18 0.61 -8.79 -10.50
CA GLY A 18 1.21 -7.46 -10.40
C GLY A 18 2.73 -7.53 -10.18
N GLY A 19 3.16 -8.41 -9.27
CA GLY A 19 4.57 -8.69 -9.06
C GLY A 19 5.26 -9.17 -10.34
N ALA A 20 4.61 -10.03 -11.13
CA ALA A 20 5.17 -10.55 -12.38
C ALA A 20 5.35 -9.42 -13.39
N CYS A 21 4.35 -8.55 -13.56
CA CYS A 21 4.46 -7.38 -14.42
C CYS A 21 5.64 -6.48 -14.03
N TYR A 22 5.80 -6.17 -12.74
CA TYR A 22 6.91 -5.34 -12.28
C TYR A 22 8.27 -6.05 -12.36
N GLY A 23 8.32 -7.35 -12.07
CA GLY A 23 9.51 -8.17 -12.24
C GLY A 23 9.98 -8.24 -13.69
N SER A 24 9.06 -8.43 -14.63
CA SER A 24 9.34 -8.40 -16.07
C SER A 24 9.86 -7.04 -16.52
N TRP A 25 9.27 -5.95 -16.04
CA TRP A 25 9.77 -4.60 -16.31
C TRP A 25 11.19 -4.40 -15.79
N ALA A 26 11.43 -4.75 -14.52
CA ALA A 26 12.73 -4.63 -13.88
C ALA A 26 13.81 -5.45 -14.60
N CYS A 27 13.44 -6.64 -15.10
CA CYS A 27 14.31 -7.46 -15.94
C CYS A 27 14.63 -6.76 -17.27
N PHE A 28 13.60 -6.30 -17.99
CA PHE A 28 13.74 -5.64 -19.29
C PHE A 28 14.65 -4.39 -19.24
N VAL A 29 14.42 -3.50 -18.28
CA VAL A 29 15.19 -2.23 -18.20
C VAL A 29 16.63 -2.42 -17.75
N ASN A 30 16.97 -3.56 -17.14
CA ASN A 30 18.33 -3.88 -16.73
C ASN A 30 18.97 -4.95 -17.64
N TRP A 31 18.36 -5.29 -18.78
CA TRP A 31 18.87 -6.33 -19.69
C TRP A 31 20.27 -6.03 -20.24
N SER A 32 20.58 -4.74 -20.42
CA SER A 32 21.90 -4.27 -20.85
C SER A 32 23.03 -4.58 -19.86
N ALA A 33 22.72 -4.87 -18.59
CA ALA A 33 23.68 -5.23 -17.55
C ALA A 33 24.08 -6.72 -17.55
N GLY A 34 23.54 -7.50 -18.49
CA GLY A 34 23.74 -8.95 -18.60
C GLY A 34 22.51 -9.74 -18.15
N GLN A 35 22.25 -10.87 -18.81
CA GLN A 35 21.04 -11.67 -18.61
C GLN A 35 20.89 -12.18 -17.18
N ASP A 36 21.95 -12.74 -16.59
CA ASP A 36 21.92 -13.26 -15.22
C ASP A 36 21.60 -12.16 -14.20
N VAL A 37 22.18 -10.98 -14.40
CA VAL A 37 21.95 -9.80 -13.56
C VAL A 37 20.51 -9.31 -13.70
N ALA A 38 20.02 -9.20 -14.93
CA ALA A 38 18.67 -8.75 -15.25
C ALA A 38 17.60 -9.70 -14.68
N ILE A 39 17.79 -11.02 -14.80
CA ILE A 39 16.87 -12.03 -14.26
C ILE A 39 16.84 -11.94 -12.74
N ARG A 40 18.01 -11.82 -12.08
CA ARG A 40 18.08 -11.65 -10.62
C ARG A 40 17.34 -10.40 -10.17
N ILE A 41 17.54 -9.27 -10.85
CA ILE A 41 16.85 -8.01 -10.55
C ILE A 41 15.34 -8.19 -10.73
N GLY A 42 14.90 -8.79 -11.84
CA GLY A 42 13.49 -9.05 -12.11
C GLY A 42 12.82 -9.92 -11.05
N PHE A 43 13.46 -11.03 -10.67
CA PHE A 43 12.96 -11.94 -9.64
C PHE A 43 12.92 -11.28 -8.25
N THR A 44 13.94 -10.49 -7.91
CA THR A 44 13.96 -9.73 -6.66
C THR A 44 12.81 -8.73 -6.62
N HIS A 45 12.60 -8.00 -7.71
CA HIS A 45 11.54 -7.02 -7.81
C HIS A 45 10.15 -7.65 -7.79
N PHE A 46 9.99 -8.84 -8.38
CA PHE A 46 8.79 -9.68 -8.27
C PHE A 46 8.46 -10.02 -6.82
N LEU A 47 9.44 -10.54 -6.07
CA LEU A 47 9.23 -10.94 -4.67
C LEU A 47 8.89 -9.74 -3.79
N MET A 48 9.62 -8.64 -3.94
CA MET A 48 9.37 -7.42 -3.18
C MET A 48 7.97 -6.86 -3.47
N SER A 49 7.59 -6.75 -4.74
CA SER A 49 6.28 -6.21 -5.14
C SER A 49 5.12 -7.07 -4.65
N THR A 50 5.25 -8.39 -4.79
CA THR A 50 4.25 -9.34 -4.29
C THR A 50 4.13 -9.24 -2.76
N GLY A 51 5.25 -9.24 -2.04
CA GLY A 51 5.28 -9.13 -0.59
C GLY A 51 4.69 -7.81 -0.08
N LEU A 52 5.06 -6.69 -0.70
CA LEU A 52 4.51 -5.37 -0.38
C LEU A 52 3.02 -5.28 -0.65
N THR A 53 2.53 -5.91 -1.73
CA THR A 53 1.09 -5.94 -2.03
C THR A 53 0.32 -6.74 -0.98
N LEU A 54 0.82 -7.91 -0.58
CA LEU A 54 0.19 -8.76 0.44
C LEU A 54 0.23 -8.14 1.84
N ALA A 55 1.29 -7.41 2.18
CA ALA A 55 1.46 -6.78 3.48
C ALA A 55 0.91 -5.35 3.55
N GLY A 56 0.69 -4.69 2.40
CA GLY A 56 0.46 -3.25 2.31
C GLY A 56 -0.72 -2.77 3.14
N VAL A 57 -1.85 -3.47 3.08
CA VAL A 57 -3.04 -3.17 3.89
C VAL A 57 -2.74 -3.28 5.40
N LYS A 58 -2.00 -4.32 5.83
CA LYS A 58 -1.65 -4.50 7.25
C LYS A 58 -0.73 -3.38 7.75
N ILE A 59 0.29 -3.04 6.96
CA ILE A 59 1.22 -1.93 7.25
C ILE A 59 0.46 -0.62 7.36
N MET A 60 -0.41 -0.33 6.40
CA MET A 60 -1.19 0.92 6.35
C MET A 60 -2.15 1.04 7.53
N ASN A 61 -2.87 -0.03 7.88
CA ASN A 61 -3.74 -0.05 9.06
C ASN A 61 -2.94 0.13 10.36
N PHE A 62 -1.78 -0.53 10.48
CA PHE A 62 -0.89 -0.36 11.62
C PHE A 62 -0.48 1.11 11.76
N LEU A 63 0.08 1.70 10.70
CA LEU A 63 0.52 3.11 10.69
C LEU A 63 -0.61 4.10 10.96
N PHE A 64 -1.82 3.85 10.46
CA PHE A 64 -2.97 4.69 10.73
C PHE A 64 -3.31 4.74 12.23
N ARG A 65 -3.22 3.59 12.92
CA ARG A 65 -3.52 3.47 14.35
C ARG A 65 -2.49 4.15 15.26
N LEU A 66 -1.30 4.48 14.76
CA LEU A 66 -0.31 5.26 15.52
C LEU A 66 -0.75 6.72 15.70
N GLY A 67 -1.67 7.22 14.86
CA GLY A 67 -2.17 8.59 14.96
C GLY A 67 -3.11 8.80 16.15
N ARG A 68 -2.85 9.83 16.96
CA ARG A 68 -3.73 10.25 18.07
C ARG A 68 -5.09 10.78 17.59
N THR A 69 -5.16 11.22 16.33
CA THR A 69 -6.40 11.64 15.66
C THR A 69 -6.50 10.96 14.30
N PRO A 70 -7.70 10.75 13.74
CA PRO A 70 -7.86 10.13 12.42
C PRO A 70 -7.11 10.85 11.30
N ARG A 71 -7.04 12.19 11.35
CA ARG A 71 -6.29 13.00 10.37
C ARG A 71 -4.79 12.75 10.47
N LEU A 72 -4.25 12.76 11.69
CA LEU A 72 -2.84 12.45 11.92
C LEU A 72 -2.52 11.00 11.52
N GLY A 73 -3.42 10.06 11.83
CA GLY A 73 -3.31 8.67 11.40
C GLY A 73 -3.24 8.55 9.88
N ALA A 74 -4.09 9.27 9.15
CA ALA A 74 -4.04 9.29 7.69
C ALA A 74 -2.71 9.84 7.16
N CYS A 75 -2.18 10.91 7.75
CA CYS A 75 -0.88 11.48 7.38
C CYS A 75 0.27 10.50 7.64
N ILE A 76 0.31 9.85 8.82
CA ILE A 76 1.33 8.86 9.18
C ILE A 76 1.25 7.63 8.28
N ALA A 77 0.04 7.16 7.98
CA ALA A 77 -0.18 6.05 7.08
C ALA A 77 0.36 6.36 5.67
N PHE A 78 0.00 7.51 5.11
CA PHE A 78 0.51 7.95 3.81
C PHE A 78 2.04 8.08 3.79
N SER A 79 2.61 8.93 4.66
CA SER A 79 4.04 9.23 4.65
C SER A 79 4.89 8.04 5.08
N GLY A 80 4.44 7.31 6.09
CA GLY A 80 5.12 6.12 6.61
C GLY A 80 5.12 4.97 5.61
N SER A 81 4.00 4.69 4.94
CA SER A 81 3.97 3.64 3.91
C SER A 81 4.79 4.03 2.68
N MET A 82 4.77 5.30 2.25
CA MET A 82 5.65 5.79 1.19
C MET A 82 7.13 5.62 1.57
N ALA A 83 7.52 6.13 2.74
CA ALA A 83 8.90 6.05 3.22
C ALA A 83 9.37 4.60 3.37
N PHE A 84 8.57 3.75 4.00
CA PHE A 84 8.87 2.33 4.16
C PHE A 84 9.05 1.63 2.80
N THR A 85 8.10 1.81 1.89
CA THR A 85 8.12 1.16 0.58
C THR A 85 9.36 1.54 -0.22
N TYR A 86 9.65 2.84 -0.37
CA TYR A 86 10.80 3.28 -1.15
C TYR A 86 12.13 3.02 -0.45
N THR A 87 12.19 3.13 0.87
CA THR A 87 13.40 2.78 1.61
C THR A 87 13.73 1.30 1.41
N LEU A 88 12.75 0.41 1.51
CA LEU A 88 12.93 -1.02 1.26
C LEU A 88 13.37 -1.29 -0.17
N LEU A 89 12.62 -0.79 -1.16
CA LEU A 89 12.90 -1.02 -2.58
C LEU A 89 14.29 -0.51 -2.98
N ILE A 90 14.63 0.73 -2.60
CA ILE A 90 15.93 1.34 -2.91
C ILE A 90 17.04 0.57 -2.21
N SER A 91 16.90 0.22 -0.93
CA SER A 91 17.93 -0.50 -0.17
C SER A 91 18.23 -1.87 -0.78
N VAL A 92 17.20 -2.63 -1.13
CA VAL A 92 17.37 -3.96 -1.74
C VAL A 92 17.99 -3.83 -3.13
N HIS A 93 17.50 -2.91 -3.97
CA HIS A 93 18.07 -2.69 -5.31
C HIS A 93 19.53 -2.23 -5.27
N HIS A 94 19.87 -1.39 -4.30
CA HIS A 94 21.24 -0.98 -4.05
C HIS A 94 22.11 -2.16 -3.61
N LEU A 95 21.62 -3.00 -2.69
CA LEU A 95 22.34 -4.18 -2.20
C LEU A 95 22.62 -5.20 -3.31
N ILE A 96 21.67 -5.40 -4.24
CA ILE A 96 21.85 -6.31 -5.37
C ILE A 96 22.57 -5.66 -6.57
N GLY A 97 23.02 -4.41 -6.46
CA GLY A 97 23.77 -3.72 -7.51
C GLY A 97 22.96 -3.39 -8.76
N THR A 98 21.69 -2.99 -8.61
CA THR A 98 20.83 -2.61 -9.74
C THR A 98 21.34 -1.31 -10.37
N PRO A 99 21.73 -1.29 -11.66
CA PRO A 99 22.34 -0.12 -12.28
C PRO A 99 21.34 1.03 -12.51
N HIS A 100 20.08 0.71 -12.85
CA HIS A 100 19.06 1.71 -13.20
C HIS A 100 17.89 1.69 -12.22
N ILE A 101 18.15 2.00 -10.93
CA ILE A 101 17.13 1.93 -9.86
C ILE A 101 15.91 2.79 -10.18
N LEU A 102 16.09 4.06 -10.54
CA LEU A 102 14.95 4.97 -10.74
C LEU A 102 14.00 4.52 -11.85
N ILE A 103 14.54 4.09 -13.00
CA ILE A 103 13.75 3.54 -14.12
C ILE A 103 13.10 2.20 -13.73
N THR A 104 13.80 1.39 -12.93
CA THR A 104 13.26 0.13 -12.40
C THR A 104 12.02 0.37 -11.53
N LEU A 105 12.02 1.43 -10.72
CA LEU A 105 10.91 1.77 -9.83
C LEU A 105 9.80 2.60 -10.49
N ALA A 106 10.09 3.24 -11.63
CA ALA A 106 9.20 4.21 -12.28
C ALA A 106 7.75 3.74 -12.49
N PRO A 107 7.46 2.56 -13.08
CA PRO A 107 6.07 2.14 -13.30
C PRO A 107 5.33 1.83 -12.00
N GLY A 108 6.04 1.42 -10.94
CA GLY A 108 5.46 1.16 -9.63
C GLY A 108 5.09 2.44 -8.87
N PHE A 109 5.56 3.61 -9.32
CA PHE A 109 5.37 4.86 -8.58
C PHE A 109 3.91 5.29 -8.49
N ILE A 110 3.23 5.35 -9.63
CA ILE A 110 1.83 5.81 -9.71
C ILE A 110 0.91 4.90 -8.88
N PRO A 111 0.98 3.55 -9.00
CA PRO A 111 0.14 2.66 -8.19
C PRO A 111 0.44 2.77 -6.69
N THR A 112 1.72 2.92 -6.31
CA THR A 112 2.12 3.10 -4.91
C THR A 112 1.53 4.38 -4.32
N VAL A 113 1.71 5.52 -4.98
CA VAL A 113 1.15 6.80 -4.51
C VAL A 113 -0.38 6.71 -4.45
N SER A 114 -1.01 6.15 -5.48
CA SER A 114 -2.47 6.01 -5.54
C SER A 114 -2.99 5.20 -4.36
N PHE A 115 -2.38 4.06 -4.06
CA PHE A 115 -2.75 3.23 -2.91
C PHE A 115 -2.51 3.96 -1.59
N CYS A 116 -1.32 4.54 -1.41
CA CYS A 116 -0.93 5.28 -0.22
C CYS A 116 -1.82 6.50 0.04
N THR A 117 -2.41 7.11 -0.98
CA THR A 117 -3.34 8.23 -0.82
C THR A 117 -4.78 7.74 -0.59
N VAL A 118 -5.29 6.85 -1.45
CA VAL A 118 -6.70 6.44 -1.43
C VAL A 118 -7.03 5.66 -0.17
N TYR A 119 -6.19 4.72 0.25
CA TYR A 119 -6.53 3.85 1.38
C TYR A 119 -6.62 4.60 2.72
N PRO A 120 -5.67 5.48 3.11
CA PRO A 120 -5.82 6.32 4.30
C PRO A 120 -7.03 7.26 4.26
N LEU A 121 -7.41 7.76 3.07
CA LEU A 121 -8.63 8.55 2.93
C LEU A 121 -9.89 7.72 3.17
N LEU A 122 -9.91 6.45 2.76
CA LEU A 122 -10.99 5.52 3.08
C LEU A 122 -11.06 5.26 4.59
N LEU A 123 -9.92 5.02 5.25
CA LEU A 123 -9.87 4.88 6.72
C LEU A 123 -10.36 6.14 7.43
N LEU A 124 -9.97 7.32 6.96
CA LEU A 124 -10.43 8.59 7.52
C LEU A 124 -11.95 8.77 7.39
N ARG A 125 -12.52 8.35 6.25
CA ARG A 125 -13.97 8.37 6.03
C ARG A 125 -14.69 7.40 6.96
N GLN A 126 -14.16 6.18 7.11
CA GLN A 126 -14.72 5.18 8.01
C GLN A 126 -14.70 5.65 9.47
N SER A 127 -13.57 6.15 9.97
CA SER A 127 -13.48 6.65 11.35
C SER A 127 -14.41 7.84 11.62
N ARG A 128 -14.73 8.64 10.58
CA ARG A 128 -15.73 9.72 10.71
C ARG A 128 -17.14 9.16 10.85
N GLN A 129 -17.50 8.15 10.05
CA GLN A 129 -18.81 7.51 10.12
C GLN A 129 -19.03 6.82 11.47
N GLU A 130 -18.01 6.12 11.99
CA GLU A 130 -18.04 5.48 13.31
C GLU A 130 -18.26 6.50 14.43
N ARG A 131 -17.58 7.66 14.38
CA ARG A 131 -17.80 8.74 15.35
C ARG A 131 -19.21 9.33 15.30
N ILE A 132 -19.77 9.52 14.11
CA ILE A 132 -21.14 10.03 13.94
C ILE A 132 -22.15 9.03 14.52
N ALA A 133 -22.01 7.74 14.20
CA ALA A 133 -22.88 6.69 14.72
C ALA A 133 -22.82 6.60 16.26
N ALA A 134 -21.62 6.70 16.85
CA ALA A 134 -21.46 6.73 18.31
C ALA A 134 -22.18 7.93 18.95
N SER A 135 -22.05 9.13 18.37
CA SER A 135 -22.74 10.32 18.89
C SER A 135 -24.27 10.22 18.83
N HIS A 136 -24.83 9.61 17.78
CA HIS A 136 -26.28 9.38 17.71
C HIS A 136 -26.78 8.38 18.75
N THR A 137 -25.96 7.38 19.09
CA THR A 137 -26.29 6.38 20.12
C THR A 137 -26.27 7.02 21.51
N GLU A 138 -25.25 7.83 21.81
CA GLU A 138 -25.14 8.56 23.09
C GLU A 138 -26.31 9.52 23.32
N VAL A 139 -26.71 10.27 22.29
CA VAL A 139 -27.90 11.15 22.37
C VAL A 139 -29.19 10.36 22.57
N ALA A 140 -29.34 9.19 21.93
CA ALA A 140 -30.53 8.36 22.12
C ALA A 140 -30.61 7.78 23.54
N ASP A 141 -29.48 7.37 24.12
CA ASP A 141 -29.40 6.87 25.51
C ASP A 141 -29.65 7.97 26.54
N GLU A 142 -29.20 9.21 26.30
CA GLU A 142 -29.47 10.36 27.18
C GLU A 142 -30.94 10.79 27.19
N VAL A 143 -31.64 10.67 26.05
CA VAL A 143 -33.05 11.05 25.91
C VAL A 143 -34.01 9.94 26.39
N ALA A 144 -33.60 8.67 26.36
CA ALA A 144 -34.41 7.53 26.79
C ALA A 144 -34.98 7.61 28.24
N PRO A 145 -34.26 8.11 29.26
CA PRO A 145 -34.82 8.27 30.62
C PRO A 145 -35.70 9.51 30.81
N VAL A 146 -35.69 10.49 29.89
CA VAL A 146 -36.48 11.74 30.01
C VAL A 146 -37.95 11.55 29.61
N ILE A 147 -38.28 10.44 28.91
CA ILE A 147 -39.62 10.13 28.40
C ILE A 147 -40.35 9.08 29.28
N ARG A 148 -39.78 8.68 30.42
CA ARG A 148 -40.45 7.82 31.42
C ARG A 148 -40.85 8.61 32.65
#